data_AF-A0A7W7MU96-F1
#
_entry.id   AF-A0A7W7MU96-F1
#
_cell.length_a   1.000
_cell.length_b   1.000
_cell.length_c   1.000
_cell.angle_alpha   90.00
_cell.angle_beta   90.00
_cell.angle_gamma   90.00
#
_symmetry.space_group_name_H-M   'P 1'
#
loop_
_entity.id
_entity.type
_entity.pdbx_description
1 polymer ?
#
loop_
_entity_poly.entity_id
_entity_poly.type
_entity_poly.pdbx_seq_one_letter_code
_entity_poly.pdbx_strand_id
1 'polypeptide(L)' 'MLFRVIRVHDWPTYEGWIWLDGYELNASGDAVERRSIFVQVGGLRQVGKAPDPRARNGRQPGMTTGAIQARALRANR' A
#
# COMPACT_ATOMS: atom_id res chain seq x y z
N MET A 1 -4.57 -19.44 4.97
CA MET A 1 -3.94 -18.47 4.04
C MET A 1 -4.24 -17.08 4.55
N LEU A 2 -3.23 -16.21 4.64
CA LEU A 2 -3.39 -14.81 5.05
C LEU A 2 -2.98 -13.90 3.90
N PHE A 3 -3.70 -12.79 3.76
CA PHE A 3 -3.47 -11.82 2.69
C PHE A 3 -3.38 -10.42 3.27
N ARG A 4 -2.25 -9.75 3.04
CA ARG A 4 -2.04 -8.37 3.46
C ARG A 4 -2.33 -7.42 2.31
N VAL A 5 -3.44 -6.70 2.42
CA VAL A 5 -3.86 -5.69 1.44
C VAL A 5 -2.91 -4.50 1.46
N ILE A 6 -2.48 -4.07 0.27
CA ILE A 6 -1.70 -2.84 0.06
C ILE A 6 -2.44 -1.81 -0.79
N ARG A 7 -3.40 -2.26 -1.62
CA ARG A 7 -4.25 -1.41 -2.43
C ARG A 7 -5.60 -2.07 -2.64
N VAL A 8 -6.64 -1.26 -2.57
CA VAL A 8 -7.99 -1.59 -3.01
C VAL A 8 -8.22 -0.83 -4.31
N HIS A 9 -8.78 -1.50 -5.31
CA HIS A 9 -9.18 -0.84 -6.56
C HIS A 9 -10.68 -0.60 -6.58
N ASP A 10 -11.07 0.58 -7.04
CA ASP A 10 -12.47 1.02 -7.10
C ASP A 10 -13.15 0.61 -8.43
N TRP A 11 -12.82 -0.57 -8.97
CA TRP A 11 -13.40 -1.10 -10.20
C TRP A 11 -14.38 -2.25 -9.90
N PRO A 12 -15.57 -1.98 -9.34
CA PRO A 12 -16.54 -3.03 -9.07
C PRO A 12 -17.19 -3.47 -10.39
N THR A 13 -16.96 -4.72 -10.78
CA THR A 13 -17.69 -5.36 -11.88
C THR A 13 -19.05 -5.90 -11.42
N TYR A 14 -19.13 -6.33 -10.17
CA TYR A 14 -20.34 -6.86 -9.53
C TYR A 14 -20.49 -6.27 -8.13
N GLU A 15 -21.74 -6.09 -7.68
CA GLU A 15 -22.03 -5.52 -6.37
C GLU A 15 -21.38 -6.37 -5.25
N GLY A 16 -20.67 -5.70 -4.33
CA GLY A 16 -19.98 -6.35 -3.22
C GLY A 16 -18.70 -7.11 -3.59
N TRP A 17 -18.26 -7.07 -4.85
CA TRP A 17 -16.97 -7.60 -5.30
C TRP A 17 -15.95 -6.49 -5.51
N ILE A 18 -14.72 -6.75 -5.11
CA ILE A 18 -13.61 -5.80 -5.21
C ILE A 18 -12.33 -6.48 -5.68
N TRP A 19 -11.48 -5.69 -6.31
CA TRP A 19 -10.11 -6.07 -6.63
C TRP A 19 -9.17 -5.62 -5.51
N LEU A 20 -8.37 -6.55 -5.01
CA LEU A 20 -7.36 -6.31 -4.00
C LEU A 20 -5.98 -6.66 -4.52
N ASP A 21 -5.03 -5.74 -4.34
CA ASP A 21 -3.60 -6.05 -4.45
C ASP A 21 -3.02 -6.21 -3.05
N GLY A 22 -2.14 -7.19 -2.90
CA GLY A 22 -1.55 -7.50 -1.61
C GLY A 22 -0.52 -8.60 -1.68
N TYR A 23 -0.07 -9.00 -0.49
CA TYR A 23 0.89 -10.07 -0.32
C TYR A 23 0.23 -11.29 0.33
N GLU A 24 0.50 -12.47 -0.20
CA GLU A 24 0.29 -13.72 0.54
C GLU A 24 1.34 -13.82 1.65
N LEU A 25 0.88 -14.16 2.86
CA LEU A 25 1.75 -14.34 4.01
C LEU A 25 1.97 -15.82 4.30
N ASN A 26 3.21 -16.19 4.62
CA ASN A 26 3.52 -17.51 5.19
C ASN A 26 3.05 -17.62 6.65
N ALA A 27 3.29 -18.78 7.28
CA ALA A 27 2.96 -19.02 8.68
C ALA A 27 3.71 -18.08 9.66
N SER A 28 4.87 -17.57 9.27
CA SER A 28 5.67 -16.60 10.04
C SER A 28 5.17 -15.15 9.89
N GLY A 29 4.26 -14.89 8.94
CA GLY A 29 3.74 -13.56 8.63
C GLY A 29 4.56 -12.78 7.59
N ASP A 30 5.56 -13.39 6.96
CA ASP A 30 6.35 -12.77 5.91
C ASP A 30 5.63 -12.79 4.57
N ALA A 31 5.81 -11.71 3.80
CA ALA A 31 5.29 -11.60 2.44
C ALA A 31 6.07 -12.54 1.51
N VAL A 32 5.40 -13.55 0.96
CA VAL A 32 6.00 -14.51 0.04
C VAL A 32 5.81 -14.09 -1.41
N GLU A 33 4.59 -13.71 -1.77
CA GLU A 33 4.23 -13.40 -3.14
C GLU A 33 3.25 -12.22 -3.19
N ARG A 34 3.35 -11.40 -4.24
CA ARG A 34 2.38 -10.34 -4.53
C ARG A 34 1.31 -10.86 -5.47
N ARG A 35 0.04 -10.72 -5.09
CA ARG A 35 -1.12 -11.15 -5.90
C ARG A 35 -2.17 -10.07 -6.01
N SER A 36 -2.90 -10.14 -7.13
CA SER A 36 -4.13 -9.40 -7.37
C SER A 36 -5.29 -10.39 -7.37
N ILE A 37 -6.28 -10.17 -6.50
CA ILE A 37 -7.41 -11.09 -6.31
C ILE A 37 -8.73 -10.35 -6.46
N PHE A 38 -9.73 -11.02 -7.03
CA PHE A 38 -11.11 -10.54 -7.12
C PHE A 38 -11.97 -11.31 -6.12
N VAL A 39 -12.48 -10.61 -5.10
CA VAL A 39 -13.13 -11.25 -3.95
C VAL A 39 -14.39 -10.52 -3.53
N GLN A 40 -15.32 -11.25 -2.90
CA GLN A 40 -16.52 -10.68 -2.30
C GLN A 40 -16.22 -10.18 -0.89
N VAL A 41 -16.54 -8.91 -0.61
CA VAL A 41 -16.25 -8.23 0.66
C VAL A 41 -16.87 -8.96 1.85
N GLY A 42 -18.11 -9.45 1.71
CA GLY A 42 -18.81 -10.18 2.78
C GLY A 42 -18.16 -11.51 3.18
N GLY A 43 -17.28 -12.06 2.35
CA GLY A 43 -16.51 -13.27 2.66
C GLY A 43 -15.20 -13.02 3.38
N LEU A 44 -14.75 -11.76 3.50
CA LEU A 44 -13.47 -11.41 4.11
C LEU A 44 -13.58 -11.30 5.62
N ARG A 45 -12.58 -11.84 6.33
CA ARG A 45 -12.42 -11.65 7.77
C ARG A 45 -11.12 -10.92 8.04
N GLN A 46 -11.18 -9.84 8.82
CA GLN A 46 -9.99 -9.15 9.28
C GLN A 46 -9.26 -10.02 10.31
N VAL A 47 -7.98 -10.24 10.09
CA VAL A 47 -7.13 -11.02 11.00
C VAL A 47 -6.16 -10.07 11.70
N GLY A 48 -6.40 -9.86 13.00
CA GLY A 48 -5.56 -9.01 13.85
C GLY A 48 -5.63 -7.51 13.51
N LYS A 49 -4.78 -6.73 14.17
CA LYS A 49 -4.64 -5.29 13.91
C LYS A 49 -3.66 -5.08 12.75
N ALA A 50 -4.09 -4.40 11.69
CA ALA A 50 -3.20 -4.03 10.60
C ALA A 50 -2.01 -3.21 11.17
N PRO A 51 -0.76 -3.53 10.81
CA PRO A 51 0.38 -2.75 11.27
C PRO A 51 0.24 -1.31 10.79
N ASP A 52 0.44 -0.35 11.69
CA ASP A 52 0.33 1.07 11.37
C ASP A 52 1.30 1.42 10.23
N PRO A 53 0.80 1.86 9.05
CA PRO A 53 1.63 2.26 7.93
C PRO A 53 2.63 3.36 8.32
N ARG A 54 2.25 4.25 9.25
CA ARG A 54 3.04 5.40 9.68
C ARG A 54 4.17 5.03 10.63
N ALA A 55 4.01 3.98 11.43
CA ALA A 55 5.05 3.50 12.35
C ALA A 55 6.33 3.06 11.62
N ARG A 56 6.22 2.57 10.38
CA ARG A 56 7.40 2.22 9.55
C ARG A 56 8.09 3.44 8.93
N ASN A 57 7.35 4.51 8.63
CA ASN A 57 7.92 5.72 8.02
C ASN A 57 8.61 6.65 9.04
N GLY A 58 8.37 6.48 10.34
CA GLY A 58 9.00 7.28 11.40
C GLY A 58 10.51 7.09 11.57
N ARG A 59 11.13 6.16 10.83
CA ARG A 59 12.58 5.90 10.86
C ARG A 59 13.30 6.53 9.66
N GLN A 60 12.89 7.71 9.23
CA GLN A 60 13.72 8.57 8.38
C GLN A 60 14.49 9.55 9.27
N PRO A 61 15.81 9.40 9.46
CA PRO A 61 16.62 10.47 10.01
C PRO A 61 16.60 11.62 9.01
N GLY A 62 15.85 12.68 9.34
CA GLY A 62 15.87 13.94 8.62
C GLY A 62 17.24 14.58 8.74
N MET A 63 18.03 14.53 7.66
CA MET A 63 19.23 15.34 7.54
C MET A 63 19.53 15.67 6.08
N THR A 64 18.74 16.58 5.52
CA THR A 64 19.18 17.54 4.50
C THR A 64 18.35 18.82 4.61
N THR A 65 18.56 19.55 5.71
CA THR A 65 18.41 21.02 5.66
C THR A 65 19.66 21.55 4.97
N GLY A 66 19.53 22.03 3.74
CA GLY A 66 20.67 22.50 2.96
C GLY A 66 20.26 23.29 1.72
N ALA A 67 20.16 24.60 1.91
CA ALA A 67 20.32 25.66 0.90
C ALA A 67 19.23 25.81 -0.18
N ILE A 68 18.46 26.88 0.00
CA ILE A 68 17.96 27.71 -1.09
C ILE A 68 19.15 28.19 -1.93
N GLN A 69 19.16 27.86 -3.22
CA GLN A 69 19.82 28.64 -4.29
C GLN A 69 18.90 28.51 -5.54
N ALA A 70 18.11 29.53 -5.84
CA ALA A 70 18.45 30.64 -6.73
C ALA A 70 18.55 30.24 -8.22
N ARG A 71 17.46 30.57 -8.93
CA ARG A 71 17.45 31.22 -10.25
C ARG A 71 17.96 30.41 -11.46
N ALA A 72 17.05 30.14 -12.41
CA ALA A 72 17.01 30.83 -13.71
C ALA A 72 16.06 30.16 -14.72
N LEU A 73 15.15 30.99 -15.25
CA LEU A 73 14.77 31.16 -16.66
C LEU A 73 14.17 29.98 -17.47
N ARG A 74 12.91 30.21 -17.91
CA ARG A 74 12.35 30.10 -19.28
C ARG A 74 12.59 28.77 -20.05
N ALA A 75 11.67 28.20 -20.82
CA ALA A 75 10.45 28.67 -21.45
C ALA A 75 9.57 27.47 -21.85
N ASN A 76 8.29 27.78 -21.98
CA ASN A 76 7.27 27.07 -22.72
C ASN A 76 7.68 26.84 -24.19
N ARG A 77 7.41 25.65 -24.73
CA ARG A 77 6.97 25.46 -26.11
C ARG A 77 6.12 24.21 -26.22
#